data_AF-A0A4Q8TYH5-F1
#
_entry.id   AF-A0A4Q8TYH5-F1
#
_cell.length_a   1.000
_cell.length_b   1.000
_cell.length_c   1.000
_cell.angle_alpha   90.00
_cell.angle_beta   90.00
_cell.angle_gamma   90.00
#
_symmetry.space_group_name_H-M   'P 1'
#
loop_
_entity.id
_entity.type
_entity.pdbx_description
1 polymer ?
#
loop_
_entity_poly.entity_id
_entity_poly.type
_entity_poly.pdbx_seq_one_letter_code
_entity_poly.pdbx_strand_id
1 'polypeptide(L)'
;MENYTRLKDYAEQAIITLEQAEEVDETLVNMDVLMKFKLFEDDKTLDRQLRGVNAVKFMMAHVDRMLEVYKSNCLNSSQEVMHRRWFVIEYMYLEREDAKKTTKEIAEIYQTDISNIQKDAKEARNDLTVLFFGLDAYAIYDE
;
A
#
# COMPACT_ATOMS: atom_id res chain seq x y z
N MET A 1 2.90 -2.47 -2.06
CA MET A 1 2.98 -2.19 -0.62
C MET A 1 3.99 -1.11 -0.26
N GLU A 2 5.20 -1.07 -0.83
CA GLU A 2 6.26 -0.12 -0.45
C GLU A 2 5.86 1.37 -0.46
N ASN A 3 5.01 1.79 -1.42
CA ASN A 3 4.56 3.18 -1.54
C ASN A 3 3.26 3.48 -0.80
N TYR A 4 2.76 2.58 0.05
CA TYR A 4 1.45 2.70 0.71
C TYR A 4 1.29 4.03 1.45
N THR A 5 2.21 4.35 2.37
CA THR A 5 2.20 5.58 3.19
C THR A 5 2.19 6.84 2.34
N ARG A 6 3.04 6.88 1.29
CA ARG A 6 3.13 8.02 0.36
C ARG A 6 1.87 8.21 -0.47
N LEU A 7 1.29 7.12 -0.98
CA LEU A 7 0.05 7.18 -1.76
C LEU A 7 -1.14 7.53 -0.88
N LYS A 8 -1.15 7.10 0.38
CA LYS A 8 -2.15 7.50 1.38
C LYS A 8 -2.08 8.99 1.68
N ASP A 9 -0.89 9.51 2.00
CA ASP A 9 -0.68 10.94 2.23
C ASP A 9 -1.09 11.77 0.99
N TYR A 10 -0.74 11.32 -0.22
CA TYR A 10 -1.17 11.97 -1.46
C TYR A 10 -2.70 11.98 -1.63
N ALA A 11 -3.35 10.84 -1.37
CA ALA A 11 -4.81 10.74 -1.47
C ALA A 11 -5.51 11.64 -0.44
N GLU A 12 -4.99 11.74 0.79
CA GLU A 12 -5.57 12.54 1.88
C GLU A 12 -5.34 14.04 1.68
N GLN A 13 -4.15 14.44 1.21
CA GLN A 13 -3.80 15.85 0.98
C GLN A 13 -4.37 16.43 -0.30
N ALA A 14 -4.84 15.59 -1.24
CA ALA A 14 -5.46 16.09 -2.45
C ALA A 14 -6.80 16.78 -2.12
N ILE A 15 -6.76 18.11 -2.04
CA ILE A 15 -7.91 19.00 -1.83
C ILE A 15 -8.77 18.95 -3.09
N ILE A 16 -10.06 18.61 -2.97
CA ILE A 16 -10.96 18.54 -4.13
C ILE A 16 -12.22 19.35 -3.87
N THR A 17 -12.11 20.63 -4.20
CA THR A 17 -13.19 21.42 -4.82
C THR A 17 -12.58 22.16 -6.01
N LEU A 18 -13.38 22.52 -7.02
CA LEU A 18 -12.88 23.20 -8.23
C LEU A 18 -12.08 24.49 -7.90
N GLU A 19 -12.52 25.24 -6.88
CA GLU A 19 -11.84 26.47 -6.42
C GLU A 19 -10.50 26.16 -5.73
N GLN A 20 -10.39 25.08 -4.98
CA GLN A 20 -9.17 24.73 -4.24
C GLN A 20 -8.14 23.99 -5.10
N ALA A 21 -8.57 23.37 -6.20
CA ALA A 21 -7.67 22.77 -7.20
C ALA A 21 -6.83 23.83 -7.94
N GLU A 22 -7.34 25.06 -8.08
CA GLU A 22 -6.63 26.19 -8.67
C GLU A 22 -5.55 26.78 -7.74
N GLU A 23 -5.59 26.46 -6.44
CA GLU A 23 -4.64 26.93 -5.42
C GLU A 23 -3.54 25.91 -5.08
N VAL A 24 -3.53 24.73 -5.71
CA VAL A 24 -2.57 23.66 -5.38
C VAL A 24 -1.17 23.99 -5.91
N ASP A 25 -0.19 24.02 -5.01
CA ASP A 25 1.23 24.12 -5.34
C ASP A 25 1.67 22.93 -6.21
N GLU A 26 2.09 23.21 -7.45
CA GLU A 26 2.58 22.22 -8.41
C GLU A 26 3.74 21.37 -7.88
N THR A 27 4.47 21.84 -6.86
CA THR A 27 5.57 21.10 -6.22
C THR A 27 5.10 20.00 -5.26
N LEU A 28 3.85 20.04 -4.80
CA LEU A 28 3.23 18.98 -3.98
C LEU A 28 2.77 17.79 -4.83
N VAL A 29 2.53 18.01 -6.13
CA VAL A 29 2.16 16.96 -7.07
C VAL A 29 3.42 16.29 -7.58
N ASN A 30 3.79 15.15 -6.97
CA ASN A 30 4.92 14.35 -7.43
C ASN A 30 4.59 13.66 -8.76
N MET A 31 4.82 14.37 -9.86
CA MET A 31 4.57 13.92 -11.24
C MET A 31 5.34 12.64 -11.59
N ASP A 32 6.48 12.35 -10.94
CA ASP A 32 7.23 11.11 -11.17
C ASP A 32 6.49 9.87 -10.67
N VAL A 33 5.76 9.99 -9.55
CA VAL A 33 4.93 8.89 -9.02
C VAL A 33 3.78 8.62 -9.99
N LEU A 34 3.14 9.68 -10.45
CA LEU A 34 2.03 9.64 -11.40
C LEU A 34 2.46 9.03 -12.76
N MET A 35 3.61 9.42 -13.30
CA MET A 35 4.18 8.84 -14.53
C MET A 35 4.63 7.38 -14.34
N LYS A 36 5.21 7.01 -13.19
CA LYS A 36 5.67 5.62 -12.92
C LYS A 36 4.56 4.58 -12.97
N PHE A 37 3.33 4.95 -12.62
CA PHE A 37 2.17 4.05 -12.72
C PHE A 37 1.56 3.97 -14.13
N LYS A 38 2.21 4.55 -15.16
CA LYS A 38 1.72 4.63 -16.55
C LYS A 38 0.29 5.20 -16.67
N LEU A 39 -0.08 6.08 -15.76
CA LEU A 39 -1.39 6.74 -15.80
C LEU A 39 -1.42 7.95 -16.77
N PHE A 40 -0.32 8.26 -17.47
CA PHE A 40 -0.18 9.46 -18.29
C PHE A 40 0.66 9.25 -19.58
N GLU A 41 0.28 9.98 -20.63
CA GLU A 41 1.14 10.52 -21.71
C GLU A 41 0.92 12.05 -21.78
N ASP A 42 2.04 12.79 -21.87
CA ASP A 42 2.35 14.21 -22.15
C ASP A 42 1.29 15.33 -22.33
N ASP A 43 0.11 15.30 -21.70
CA ASP A 43 -0.83 16.44 -21.76
C ASP A 43 -1.40 16.89 -20.40
N LYS A 44 -1.16 18.18 -20.07
CA LYS A 44 -1.32 18.85 -18.77
C LYS A 44 -2.72 19.45 -18.57
N THR A 45 -3.79 18.68 -18.72
CA THR A 45 -5.16 19.18 -18.52
C THR A 45 -5.67 18.95 -17.07
N LEU A 46 -6.20 20.00 -16.43
CA LEU A 46 -6.78 19.99 -15.06
C LEU A 46 -7.81 18.86 -14.84
N ASP A 47 -8.64 18.58 -15.84
CA ASP A 47 -9.63 17.50 -15.85
C ASP A 47 -8.99 16.09 -15.76
N ARG A 48 -7.78 15.89 -16.31
CA ARG A 48 -7.03 14.63 -16.14
C ARG A 48 -6.39 14.51 -14.76
N GLN A 49 -5.90 15.61 -14.17
CA GLN A 49 -5.36 15.60 -12.81
C GLN A 49 -6.44 15.22 -11.79
N LEU A 50 -7.63 15.82 -11.91
CA LEU A 50 -8.78 15.48 -11.05
C LEU A 50 -9.18 13.99 -11.17
N ARG A 51 -9.19 13.44 -12.40
CA ARG A 51 -9.42 12.01 -12.63
C ARG A 51 -8.34 11.13 -12.01
N GLY A 52 -7.07 11.51 -12.13
CA GLY A 52 -5.94 10.76 -11.56
C GLY A 52 -6.01 10.71 -10.03
N VAL A 53 -6.27 11.85 -9.37
CA VAL A 53 -6.47 11.90 -7.92
C VAL A 53 -7.65 11.03 -7.49
N ASN A 54 -8.80 11.13 -8.17
CA ASN A 54 -9.98 10.34 -7.84
C ASN A 54 -9.73 8.84 -8.01
N ALA A 55 -8.96 8.44 -9.04
CA ALA A 55 -8.55 7.06 -9.22
C ALA A 55 -7.66 6.57 -8.07
N VAL A 56 -6.68 7.38 -7.64
CA VAL A 56 -5.82 7.04 -6.49
C VAL A 56 -6.63 6.94 -5.20
N LYS A 57 -7.55 7.87 -4.94
CA LYS A 57 -8.46 7.81 -3.77
C LYS A 57 -9.30 6.53 -3.77
N PHE A 58 -9.87 6.17 -4.93
CA PHE A 58 -10.65 4.95 -5.07
C PHE A 58 -9.78 3.69 -4.83
N MET A 59 -8.59 3.64 -5.43
CA MET A 59 -7.64 2.54 -5.22
C MET A 59 -7.21 2.43 -3.76
N MET A 60 -6.89 3.54 -3.09
CA MET A 60 -6.50 3.54 -1.68
C MET A 60 -7.64 3.10 -0.77
N ALA A 61 -8.87 3.52 -1.04
CA ALA A 61 -10.05 3.05 -0.30
C ALA A 61 -10.25 1.53 -0.45
N HIS A 62 -10.04 0.99 -1.65
CA HIS A 62 -10.07 -0.46 -1.88
C HIS A 62 -8.95 -1.19 -1.13
N VAL A 63 -7.72 -0.70 -1.21
CA VAL A 63 -6.55 -1.27 -0.52
C VAL A 63 -6.75 -1.27 1.00
N ASP A 64 -7.19 -0.15 1.58
CA ASP A 64 -7.46 -0.03 3.02
C ASP A 64 -8.53 -1.04 3.45
N ARG A 65 -9.63 -1.16 2.69
CA ARG A 65 -10.68 -2.14 2.98
C ARG A 65 -10.16 -3.58 2.95
N MET A 66 -9.31 -3.92 1.99
CA MET A 66 -8.73 -5.26 1.88
C MET A 66 -7.68 -5.54 2.96
N LEU A 67 -6.92 -4.54 3.39
CA LEU A 67 -6.02 -4.64 4.54
C LEU A 67 -6.79 -4.93 5.83
N GLU A 68 -7.95 -4.31 6.04
CA GLU A 68 -8.82 -4.61 7.18
C GLU A 68 -9.35 -6.06 7.15
N VAL A 69 -9.74 -6.57 5.98
CA VAL A 69 -10.13 -7.97 5.81
C VAL A 69 -8.96 -8.89 6.17
N TYR A 70 -7.77 -8.60 5.64
CA TYR A 70 -6.58 -9.41 5.93
C TYR A 70 -6.23 -9.39 7.42
N LYS A 71 -6.24 -8.20 8.05
CA LYS A 71 -6.03 -8.04 9.50
C LYS A 71 -6.99 -8.91 10.29
N SER A 72 -8.27 -8.84 9.99
CA SER A 72 -9.31 -9.61 10.67
C SER A 72 -9.08 -11.12 10.53
N ASN A 73 -8.78 -11.58 9.31
CA ASN A 73 -8.52 -13.00 9.04
C ASN A 73 -7.28 -13.50 9.80
N CYS A 74 -6.20 -12.72 9.81
CA CYS A 74 -4.98 -13.05 10.51
C CYS A 74 -5.18 -13.14 12.03
N LEU A 75 -5.79 -12.11 12.63
CA LEU A 75 -5.93 -12.02 14.09
C LEU A 75 -6.99 -12.97 14.66
N ASN A 76 -7.96 -13.41 13.85
CA ASN A 76 -8.94 -14.43 14.23
C ASN A 76 -8.45 -15.87 14.03
N SER A 77 -7.28 -16.07 13.39
CA SER A 77 -6.72 -17.40 13.18
C SER A 77 -6.21 -18.00 14.49
N SER A 78 -6.29 -19.32 14.63
CA SER A 78 -5.67 -20.04 15.75
C SER A 78 -4.15 -20.22 15.59
N GLN A 79 -3.60 -19.85 14.43
CA GLN A 79 -2.18 -20.02 14.12
C GLN A 79 -1.41 -18.72 14.40
N GLU A 80 -0.43 -18.78 15.31
CA GLU A 80 0.42 -17.62 15.66
C GLU A 80 1.17 -17.05 14.45
N VAL A 81 1.51 -17.90 13.48
CA VAL A 81 2.14 -17.48 12.21
C VAL A 81 1.25 -16.48 11.47
N MET A 82 -0.07 -16.66 11.47
CA MET A 82 -1.00 -15.75 10.80
C MET A 82 -1.03 -14.38 11.51
N HIS A 83 -0.97 -14.36 12.84
CA HIS A 83 -0.89 -13.12 13.62
C HIS A 83 0.42 -12.39 13.28
N ARG A 84 1.54 -13.12 13.28
CA ARG A 84 2.85 -12.56 12.94
C ARG A 84 2.88 -12.02 11.51
N ARG A 85 2.27 -12.70 10.54
CA ARG A 85 2.14 -12.20 9.15
C ARG A 85 1.47 -10.83 9.07
N TRP A 86 0.40 -10.60 9.83
CA TRP A 86 -0.23 -9.27 9.91
C TRP A 86 0.77 -8.22 10.41
N PHE A 87 1.40 -8.47 11.55
CA PHE A 87 2.32 -7.51 12.16
C PHE A 87 3.57 -7.27 11.31
N VAL A 88 4.05 -8.28 10.57
CA VAL A 88 5.13 -8.12 9.60
C VAL A 88 4.73 -7.11 8.51
N ILE A 89 3.51 -7.21 7.96
CA ILE A 89 3.02 -6.22 6.98
C ILE A 89 2.86 -4.83 7.61
N GLU A 90 2.30 -4.76 8.83
CA GLU A 90 2.09 -3.52 9.56
C GLU A 90 3.42 -2.79 9.78
N TYR A 91 4.40 -3.46 10.42
CA TYR A 91 5.72 -2.91 10.69
C TYR A 91 6.53 -2.58 9.43
N MET A 92 6.42 -3.36 8.36
CA MET A 92 7.25 -3.12 7.17
C MET A 92 6.67 -2.02 6.26
N TYR A 93 5.34 -1.87 6.20
CA TYR A 93 4.71 -1.10 5.13
C TYR A 93 3.67 -0.08 5.58
N LEU A 94 2.92 -0.36 6.66
CA LEU A 94 1.77 0.45 7.05
C LEU A 94 2.13 1.52 8.09
N GLU A 95 3.11 1.23 8.94
CA GLU A 95 3.66 2.19 9.89
C GLU A 95 4.25 3.42 9.18
N ARG A 96 4.29 4.55 9.89
CA ARG A 96 5.00 5.76 9.40
C ARG A 96 6.49 5.45 9.22
N GLU A 97 7.15 6.17 8.32
CA GLU A 97 8.52 5.87 7.89
C GLU A 97 9.52 5.76 9.05
N ASP A 98 9.34 6.55 10.11
CA ASP A 98 10.15 6.55 11.32
C ASP A 98 9.86 5.37 12.28
N ALA A 99 8.69 4.74 12.16
CA ALA A 99 8.26 3.61 12.98
C ALA A 99 8.41 2.25 12.28
N LYS A 100 8.60 2.25 10.95
CA LYS A 100 8.82 1.04 10.14
C LYS A 100 10.01 0.24 10.65
N LYS A 101 9.92 -1.09 10.52
CA LYS A 101 10.96 -2.02 10.97
C LYS A 101 11.49 -2.87 9.83
N THR A 102 12.78 -3.14 9.90
CA THR A 102 13.46 -4.13 9.06
C THR A 102 13.08 -5.55 9.48
N THR A 103 13.29 -6.51 8.58
CA THR A 103 13.08 -7.93 8.91
C THR A 103 13.93 -8.41 10.07
N LYS A 104 15.11 -7.80 10.28
CA LYS A 104 16.00 -8.10 11.41
C LYS A 104 15.40 -7.65 12.74
N GLU A 105 14.92 -6.41 12.83
CA GLU A 105 14.30 -5.89 14.05
C GLU A 105 13.02 -6.66 14.40
N ILE A 106 12.23 -7.04 13.39
CA ILE A 106 11.03 -7.87 13.61
C ILE A 106 11.43 -9.28 14.08
N ALA A 107 12.49 -9.87 13.52
CA ALA A 107 13.00 -11.16 13.94
C ALA A 107 13.45 -11.14 15.42
N GLU A 108 14.06 -10.06 15.88
CA GLU A 108 14.42 -9.84 17.29
C GLU A 108 13.18 -9.73 18.19
N ILE A 109 12.14 -8.99 17.76
CA ILE A 109 10.86 -8.87 18.51
C ILE A 109 10.21 -10.24 18.72
N TYR A 110 10.16 -11.07 17.68
CA TYR A 110 9.51 -12.39 17.71
C TYR A 110 10.45 -13.54 18.10
N GLN A 111 11.72 -13.24 18.41
CA GLN A 111 12.75 -14.24 18.76
C GLN A 111 12.81 -15.41 17.78
N THR A 112 12.83 -15.09 16.48
CA THR A 112 12.85 -16.06 15.38
C THR A 112 13.94 -15.72 14.37
N ASP A 113 14.24 -16.63 13.45
CA ASP A 113 15.16 -16.35 12.35
C ASP A 113 14.61 -15.31 11.37
N ILE A 114 15.51 -14.51 10.80
CA ILE A 114 15.20 -13.52 9.75
C ILE A 114 14.51 -14.19 8.55
N SER A 115 14.91 -15.42 8.21
CA SER A 115 14.31 -16.20 7.12
C SER A 115 12.83 -16.50 7.34
N ASN A 116 12.41 -16.71 8.60
CA ASN A 116 11.00 -16.90 8.93
C ASN A 116 10.20 -15.61 8.71
N ILE A 117 10.76 -14.45 9.10
CA ILE A 117 10.12 -13.14 8.85
C ILE A 117 10.04 -12.84 7.35
N GLN A 118 11.09 -13.15 6.58
CA GLN A 118 11.07 -13.00 5.13
C GLN A 118 10.02 -13.89 4.46
N LYS A 119 9.88 -15.14 4.94
CA LYS A 119 8.84 -16.06 4.49
C LYS A 119 7.46 -15.52 4.82
N ASP A 120 7.23 -15.08 6.05
CA ASP A 120 5.96 -14.50 6.46
C ASP A 120 5.60 -13.25 5.64
N ALA A 121 6.56 -12.37 5.37
CA ALA A 121 6.36 -11.22 4.51
C ALA A 121 5.99 -11.63 3.07
N LYS A 122 6.65 -12.66 2.51
CA LYS A 122 6.34 -13.17 1.17
C LYS A 122 4.90 -13.69 1.11
N GLU A 123 4.55 -14.57 2.04
CA GLU A 123 3.24 -15.21 2.10
C GLU A 123 2.13 -14.20 2.32
N ALA A 124 2.34 -13.24 3.23
CA ALA A 124 1.37 -12.19 3.48
C ALA A 124 1.17 -11.27 2.26
N ARG A 125 2.23 -10.95 1.51
CA ARG A 125 2.08 -10.23 0.23
C ARG A 125 1.32 -11.04 -0.81
N ASN A 126 1.52 -12.35 -0.88
CA ASN A 126 0.77 -13.22 -1.80
C ASN A 126 -0.72 -13.22 -1.45
N ASP A 127 -1.07 -13.40 -0.17
CA ASP A 127 -2.45 -13.33 0.30
C ASP A 127 -3.09 -11.97 -0.04
N LEU A 128 -2.36 -10.87 0.19
CA LEU A 128 -2.83 -9.51 -0.11
C LEU A 128 -2.99 -9.25 -1.61
N THR A 129 -2.10 -9.76 -2.47
CA THR A 129 -2.25 -9.67 -3.92
C THR A 129 -3.56 -10.32 -4.37
N VAL A 130 -3.89 -11.49 -3.84
CA VAL A 130 -5.16 -12.18 -4.12
C VAL A 130 -6.36 -11.35 -3.62
N LEU A 131 -6.27 -10.76 -2.42
CA LEU A 131 -7.34 -9.91 -1.91
C LEU A 131 -7.53 -8.63 -2.73
N PHE A 132 -6.44 -8.00 -3.16
CA PHE A 132 -6.50 -6.75 -3.92
C PHE A 132 -7.03 -6.96 -5.34
N PHE A 133 -6.65 -8.06 -6.01
CA PHE A 133 -6.84 -8.20 -7.46
C PHE A 133 -7.58 -9.48 -7.88
N GLY A 134 -7.89 -10.39 -6.95
CA GLY A 134 -8.47 -11.69 -7.26
C GLY A 134 -7.44 -12.76 -7.64
N LEU A 135 -7.93 -13.97 -7.93
CA LEU A 135 -7.10 -15.17 -8.16
C LEU A 135 -6.24 -15.08 -9.43
N ASP A 136 -6.68 -14.33 -10.45
CA ASP A 136 -5.96 -14.20 -11.72
C ASP A 136 -4.60 -13.48 -11.57
N ALA A 137 -4.44 -12.64 -10.55
CA ALA A 137 -3.19 -11.95 -10.27
C ALA A 137 -2.11 -12.85 -9.65
N TYR A 138 -2.48 -13.98 -9.06
CA TYR A 138 -1.55 -14.91 -8.42
C TYR A 138 -0.64 -15.60 -9.45
N ALA A 139 -1.17 -15.91 -10.63
CA ALA A 139 -0.44 -16.62 -11.69
C ALA A 139 0.72 -15.81 -12.32
N ILE A 140 0.75 -14.49 -12.12
CA ILE A 140 1.73 -13.58 -12.74
C ILE A 140 3.00 -13.42 -11.87
N TYR A 141 2.93 -13.73 -10.57
CA TYR A 141 4.04 -13.55 -9.62
C TYR A 141 4.83 -14.83 -9.31
N ASP A 142 4.44 -15.97 -9.89
CA ASP A 142 5.13 -17.27 -9.77
C ASP A 142 6.08 -17.57 -10.95
N GLU A 143 6.29 -16.60 -11.85
CA GLU A 143 7.35 -16.59 -12.91
C GLU A 143 8.53 -15.69 -12.53
#